data_AF-A0A850ARC8-F1
#
_entry.id   AF-A0A850ARC8-F1
#
_cell.length_a   1.000
_cell.length_b   1.000
_cell.length_c   1.000
_cell.angle_alpha   90.00
_cell.angle_beta   90.00
_cell.angle_gamma   90.00
#
_symmetry.space_group_name_H-M   'P 1'
#
loop_
_entity.id
_entity.type
_entity.pdbx_description
1 polymer ?
#
loop_
_entity_poly.entity_id
_entity_poly.type
_entity_poly.pdbx_seq_one_letter_code
_entity_poly.pdbx_strand_id
1 'polypeptide(L)'
;MNNPPAVTITDIMEDRAGNLWIGTWEHGLWKYQPHTSTFTGYRHDPKNPFSLSDDQALAICEDSADFLWVGAENGGLNRLDPQTGKFTRFLHRQGDPHGLSANKVISLSYDRSGLLWIGTDGGGVNKLDPRPPKFAHYHAGAESALPLCSNFLKAIYEGRPRTRRGKESCGQALTAAGCAGSSWKVAAQLPFAPILLTRTASAMTT
;
A
#
# COMPACT_ATOMS: atom_id res chain seq x y z
N MET A 1 18.44 26.00 9.69
CA MET A 1 17.40 25.39 8.83
C MET A 1 17.83 23.96 8.56
N ASN A 2 17.11 22.98 9.08
CA ASN A 2 17.42 21.56 8.84
C ASN A 2 16.71 21.13 7.56
N ASN A 3 17.34 21.36 6.40
CA ASN A 3 16.83 20.85 5.13
C ASN A 3 17.14 19.35 5.04
N PRO A 4 16.30 18.52 4.37
CA PRO A 4 16.69 17.16 4.07
C PRO A 4 17.99 17.16 3.25
N PRO A 5 18.93 16.25 3.53
CA PRO A 5 20.08 16.05 2.65
C PRO A 5 19.62 15.59 1.26
N ALA A 6 20.49 15.66 0.25
CA ALA A 6 20.19 15.07 -1.05
C ALA A 6 20.04 13.55 -0.89
N VAL A 7 18.82 13.04 -1.09
CA VAL A 7 18.43 11.66 -0.79
C VAL A 7 17.48 11.12 -1.84
N THR A 8 17.39 9.80 -1.92
CA THR A 8 16.40 9.16 -2.79
C THR A 8 15.05 9.17 -2.09
N ILE A 9 14.05 9.78 -2.73
CA ILE A 9 12.66 9.76 -2.25
C ILE A 9 12.00 8.47 -2.71
N THR A 10 11.39 7.76 -1.78
CA THR A 10 10.68 6.49 -2.02
C THR A 10 9.18 6.69 -2.14
N ASP A 11 8.63 7.62 -1.35
CA ASP A 11 7.21 7.91 -1.29
C ASP A 11 6.96 9.36 -0.83
N ILE A 12 5.82 9.92 -1.24
CA ILE A 12 5.34 11.23 -0.80
C ILE A 12 3.84 11.12 -0.56
N MET A 13 3.40 11.53 0.63
CA MET A 13 1.99 11.52 1.03
C MET A 13 1.63 12.84 1.72
N GLU A 14 0.50 13.43 1.34
CA GLU A 14 -0.10 14.57 2.06
C GLU A 14 -1.08 14.05 3.12
N ASP A 15 -0.94 14.51 4.37
CA ASP A 15 -1.88 14.18 5.44
C ASP A 15 -3.10 15.11 5.43
N ARG A 16 -4.15 14.72 6.16
CA ARG A 16 -5.40 15.51 6.27
C ARG A 16 -5.22 16.87 6.93
N ALA A 17 -4.09 17.11 7.60
CA ALA A 17 -3.72 18.40 8.18
C ALA A 17 -2.89 19.27 7.21
N GLY A 18 -2.66 18.83 5.97
CA GLY A 18 -1.92 19.56 4.94
C GLY A 18 -0.41 19.50 5.09
N ASN A 19 0.13 18.58 5.90
CA ASN A 19 1.57 18.33 5.97
C ASN A 19 1.97 17.31 4.91
N LEU A 20 3.17 17.49 4.35
CA LEU A 20 3.77 16.53 3.44
C LEU A 20 4.69 15.59 4.21
N TRP A 21 4.51 14.30 4.01
CA TRP A 21 5.36 13.24 4.54
C TRP A 21 6.15 12.62 3.41
N ILE A 22 7.45 12.48 3.61
CA ILE A 22 8.40 12.09 2.58
C ILE A 22 9.18 10.90 3.12
N GLY A 23 9.02 9.76 2.46
CA GLY A 23 9.80 8.56 2.70
C GLY A 23 11.13 8.69 1.98
N THR A 24 12.21 8.24 2.61
CA THR A 24 13.54 8.28 2.02
C THR A 24 14.23 6.94 2.17
N TRP A 25 15.15 6.65 1.25
CA TRP A 25 15.90 5.40 1.26
C TRP A 25 17.00 5.38 2.35
N GLU A 26 17.55 6.54 2.71
CA GLU A 26 18.73 6.60 3.61
C GLU A 26 18.53 7.41 4.91
N HIS A 27 17.49 8.24 5.01
CA HIS A 27 17.37 9.24 6.09
C HIS A 27 16.02 9.21 6.80
N GLY A 28 15.35 8.07 6.76
CA GLY A 28 14.08 7.84 7.45
C GLY A 28 12.92 8.59 6.82
N LEU A 29 12.08 9.12 7.69
CA LEU A 29 10.84 9.81 7.34
C LEU A 29 10.98 11.31 7.60
N TRP A 30 10.54 12.13 6.68
CA TRP A 30 10.52 13.58 6.84
C TRP A 30 9.09 14.11 6.81
N LYS A 31 8.79 15.06 7.71
CA LYS A 31 7.57 15.85 7.70
C LYS A 31 7.90 17.28 7.29
N TYR A 32 7.26 17.78 6.25
CA TYR A 32 7.27 19.16 5.84
C TYR A 32 5.94 19.83 6.17
N GLN A 33 6.00 20.98 6.81
CA GLN A 33 4.84 21.76 7.22
C GLN A 33 4.79 23.04 6.36
N PRO A 34 3.92 23.12 5.34
CA PRO A 34 3.94 24.23 4.38
C PRO A 34 3.73 25.60 5.03
N HIS A 35 2.86 25.67 6.04
CA HIS A 35 2.49 26.93 6.72
C HIS A 35 3.67 27.60 7.43
N THR A 36 4.60 26.80 7.97
CA THR A 36 5.78 27.27 8.71
C THR A 36 7.07 27.10 7.92
N SER A 37 7.00 26.44 6.75
CA SER A 37 8.15 26.03 5.95
C SER A 37 9.20 25.24 6.77
N THR A 38 8.74 24.40 7.70
CA THR A 38 9.60 23.63 8.59
C THR A 38 9.68 22.17 8.19
N PHE A 39 10.88 21.60 8.30
CA PHE A 39 11.13 20.17 8.14
C PHE A 39 11.44 19.53 9.49
N THR A 40 10.82 18.39 9.76
CA THR A 40 11.08 17.54 10.93
C THR A 40 11.46 16.15 10.44
N GLY A 41 12.64 15.66 10.82
CA GLY A 41 13.12 14.32 10.46
C GLY A 41 12.89 13.30 11.57
N TYR A 42 12.48 12.10 11.20
CA TYR A 42 12.30 10.94 12.07
C TYR A 42 13.20 9.81 11.57
N ARG A 43 14.16 9.42 12.41
CA ARG A 43 15.19 8.44 12.09
C ARG A 43 15.17 7.26 13.05
N HIS A 44 15.84 6.19 12.64
CA HIS A 44 16.18 5.09 13.51
C HIS A 44 17.20 5.51 14.55
N ASP A 45 16.86 5.27 15.82
CA ASP A 45 17.77 5.37 16.95
C ASP A 45 17.76 4.03 17.71
N PRO A 46 18.86 3.26 17.67
CA PRO A 46 18.98 1.98 18.38
C PRO A 46 18.75 2.09 19.89
N LYS A 47 18.93 3.28 20.48
CA LYS A 47 18.75 3.51 21.93
C LYS A 47 17.32 3.91 22.29
N ASN A 48 16.50 4.28 21.30
CA ASN A 48 15.14 4.72 21.52
C ASN A 48 14.14 3.73 20.89
N PRO A 49 13.42 2.91 21.68
CA PRO A 49 12.45 1.96 21.14
C PRO A 49 11.23 2.63 20.49
N PHE A 50 11.03 3.93 20.72
CA PHE A 50 9.93 4.72 20.15
C PHE A 50 10.34 5.52 18.91
N SER A 51 11.56 5.34 18.40
CA SER A 51 11.97 5.90 17.11
C SER A 51 11.49 5.02 15.95
N LEU A 52 11.73 5.46 14.71
CA LEU A 52 11.55 4.62 13.53
C LEU A 52 12.40 3.33 13.66
N SER A 53 11.91 2.22 13.13
CA SER A 53 12.62 0.92 13.21
C SER A 53 13.82 0.81 12.27
N ASP A 54 13.82 1.56 11.17
CA ASP A 54 14.76 1.46 10.06
C ASP A 54 14.75 2.79 9.28
N ASP A 55 15.91 3.26 8.83
CA ASP A 55 16.03 4.53 8.07
C ASP A 55 15.57 4.41 6.62
N GLN A 56 15.25 3.20 6.13
CA GLN A 56 14.69 2.99 4.80
C GLN A 56 13.15 2.97 4.85
N ALA A 57 12.53 4.15 4.79
CA ALA A 57 11.08 4.28 4.74
C ALA A 57 10.60 4.10 3.29
N LEU A 58 9.71 3.16 3.00
CA LEU A 58 9.35 2.75 1.64
C LEU A 58 7.92 3.13 1.22
N ALA A 59 7.00 3.14 2.18
CA ALA A 59 5.59 3.38 1.93
C ALA A 59 4.98 4.13 3.10
N ILE A 60 4.09 5.07 2.82
CA ILE A 60 3.43 5.91 3.83
C ILE A 60 1.93 5.90 3.57
N CYS A 61 1.13 5.76 4.63
CA CYS A 61 -0.29 6.07 4.55
C CYS A 61 -0.83 6.61 5.87
N GLU A 62 -1.89 7.39 5.80
CA GLU A 62 -2.63 7.86 6.97
C GLU A 62 -3.89 7.01 7.17
N ASP A 63 -4.18 6.61 8.41
CA ASP A 63 -5.47 6.01 8.75
C ASP A 63 -6.52 7.06 9.09
N SER A 64 -7.78 6.67 9.33
CA SER A 64 -8.89 7.58 9.64
C SER A 64 -8.81 8.28 11.01
N ALA A 65 -7.89 7.84 11.87
CA ALA A 65 -7.67 8.38 13.22
C ALA A 65 -6.38 9.23 13.29
N ASP A 66 -5.89 9.68 12.14
CA ASP A 66 -4.72 10.54 11.95
C ASP A 66 -3.39 9.87 12.31
N PHE A 67 -3.36 8.55 12.56
CA PHE A 67 -2.08 7.85 12.70
C PHE A 67 -1.44 7.67 11.33
N LEU A 68 -0.14 7.88 11.29
CA LEU A 68 0.66 7.56 10.11
C LEU A 68 1.23 6.16 10.22
N TRP A 69 1.16 5.43 9.13
CA TRP A 69 1.74 4.11 8.97
C TRP A 69 2.88 4.20 7.97
N VAL A 70 4.01 3.57 8.32
CA VAL A 70 5.25 3.61 7.54
C VAL A 70 5.76 2.19 7.37
N GLY A 71 5.86 1.75 6.13
CA GLY A 71 6.53 0.52 5.75
C GLY A 71 8.02 0.74 5.60
N ALA A 72 8.83 -0.20 6.07
CA ALA A 72 10.29 -0.14 5.99
C ALA A 72 10.90 -1.36 5.28
N GLU A 73 12.14 -1.23 4.78
CA GLU A 73 12.84 -2.30 4.05
C GLU A 73 13.12 -3.52 4.92
N ASN A 74 13.61 -3.35 6.15
CA ASN A 74 13.81 -4.46 7.10
C ASN A 74 13.19 -4.19 8.48
N GLY A 75 12.60 -3.00 8.65
CA GLY A 75 12.02 -2.53 9.90
C GLY A 75 10.55 -2.92 10.12
N GLY A 76 9.92 -3.65 9.22
CA GLY A 76 8.51 -4.01 9.33
C GLY A 76 7.58 -2.81 9.14
N LEU A 77 6.48 -2.84 9.87
CA LEU A 77 5.46 -1.78 9.85
C LEU A 77 5.60 -0.89 11.09
N ASN A 78 5.57 0.41 10.90
CA ASN A 78 5.69 1.40 11.95
C ASN A 78 4.42 2.24 12.00
N ARG A 79 3.88 2.51 13.19
CA ARG A 79 2.77 3.46 13.39
C ARG A 79 3.27 4.65 14.20
N LEU A 80 3.23 5.83 13.60
CA LEU A 80 3.51 7.11 14.23
C LEU A 80 2.24 7.73 14.78
N ASP A 81 2.27 8.05 16.06
CA ASP A 81 1.32 8.97 16.68
C ASP A 81 1.80 10.41 16.46
N PRO A 82 1.10 11.21 15.63
CA PRO A 82 1.53 12.58 15.35
C PRO A 82 1.45 13.53 16.56
N GLN A 83 0.66 13.19 17.59
CA GLN A 83 0.52 14.01 18.80
C GLN A 83 1.72 13.84 19.72
N THR A 84 2.23 12.61 19.84
CA THR A 84 3.35 12.29 20.73
C THR A 84 4.71 12.19 20.01
N GLY A 85 4.70 12.06 18.69
CA GLY A 85 5.89 11.83 17.88
C GLY A 85 6.51 10.44 18.08
N LYS A 86 5.78 9.50 18.70
CA LYS A 86 6.29 8.17 19.05
C LYS A 86 5.86 7.13 18.03
N PHE A 87 6.77 6.21 17.73
CA PHE A 87 6.51 5.04 16.89
C PHE A 87 6.15 3.81 17.72
N THR A 88 5.16 3.07 17.24
CA THR A 88 4.89 1.67 17.60
C THR A 88 5.35 0.78 16.44
N ARG A 89 6.17 -0.24 16.73
CA ARG A 89 6.77 -1.12 15.71
C ARG A 89 6.07 -2.48 15.67
N PHE A 90 5.78 -2.96 14.46
CA PHE A 90 5.20 -4.27 14.18
C PHE A 90 6.18 -5.05 13.30
N LEU A 91 6.85 -6.03 13.90
CA LEU A 91 7.86 -6.86 13.26
C LEU A 91 7.35 -8.27 13.04
N HIS A 92 7.83 -8.91 11.99
CA HIS A 92 7.70 -10.34 11.79
C HIS A 92 8.38 -11.09 12.94
N ARG A 93 7.67 -12.07 13.50
CA ARG A 93 8.18 -13.01 14.49
C ARG A 93 7.89 -14.42 14.02
N GLN A 94 8.91 -15.25 13.97
CA GLN A 94 8.76 -16.65 13.59
C GLN A 94 7.79 -17.35 14.56
N GLY A 95 6.77 -18.00 14.00
CA GLY A 95 5.77 -18.74 14.79
C GLY A 95 4.62 -17.90 15.36
N ASP A 96 4.56 -16.59 15.07
CA ASP A 96 3.43 -15.73 15.45
C ASP A 96 2.43 -15.61 14.28
N PRO A 97 1.29 -16.35 14.30
CA PRO A 97 0.28 -16.29 13.25
C PRO A 97 -0.57 -15.01 13.28
N HIS A 98 -0.34 -14.14 14.28
CA HIS A 98 -1.01 -12.85 14.44
C HIS A 98 -0.04 -11.67 14.28
N GLY A 99 1.17 -11.94 13.79
CA GLY A 99 2.21 -10.94 13.54
C GLY A 99 2.16 -10.41 12.10
N LEU A 100 3.25 -9.77 11.67
CA LEU A 100 3.47 -9.41 10.27
C LEU A 100 4.09 -10.61 9.53
N SER A 101 3.72 -10.88 8.27
CA SER A 101 4.22 -12.06 7.55
C SER A 101 5.67 -11.93 7.08
N ALA A 102 6.16 -10.72 6.81
CA ALA A 102 7.56 -10.43 6.49
C ALA A 102 7.92 -8.97 6.83
N ASN A 103 9.18 -8.71 7.16
CA ASN A 103 9.63 -7.38 7.61
C ASN A 103 9.78 -6.35 6.49
N LYS A 104 9.88 -6.78 5.23
CA LYS A 104 10.01 -5.86 4.11
C LYS A 104 8.64 -5.40 3.65
N VAL A 105 8.22 -4.21 4.10
CA VAL A 105 6.91 -3.64 3.80
C VAL A 105 7.05 -2.62 2.67
N ILE A 106 6.54 -2.97 1.49
CA ILE A 106 6.77 -2.22 0.24
C ILE A 106 5.54 -1.42 -0.21
N SER A 107 4.36 -1.68 0.34
CA SER A 107 3.16 -0.92 0.03
C SER A 107 2.17 -0.93 1.18
N LEU A 108 1.46 0.18 1.34
CA LEU A 108 0.41 0.38 2.34
C LEU A 108 -0.82 0.98 1.69
N SER A 109 -2.00 0.57 2.16
CA SER A 109 -3.27 1.17 1.74
C SER A 109 -4.28 1.06 2.86
N TYR A 110 -4.84 2.19 3.28
CA TYR A 110 -5.93 2.25 4.23
C TYR A 110 -7.26 2.36 3.50
N ASP A 111 -8.19 1.45 3.75
CA ASP A 111 -9.47 1.40 3.05
C ASP A 111 -10.61 2.08 3.82
N ARG A 112 -11.74 2.28 3.11
CA ARG A 112 -12.94 2.92 3.67
C ARG A 112 -13.63 2.10 4.75
N SER A 113 -13.39 0.80 4.81
CA SER A 113 -13.92 -0.08 5.85
C SER A 113 -13.10 0.00 7.15
N GLY A 114 -12.00 0.74 7.13
CA GLY A 114 -11.14 0.98 8.28
C GLY A 114 -10.03 -0.04 8.43
N LEU A 115 -9.70 -0.78 7.37
CA LEU A 115 -8.66 -1.79 7.37
C LEU A 115 -7.39 -1.28 6.69
N LEU A 116 -6.25 -1.66 7.25
CA LEU A 116 -4.94 -1.43 6.65
C LEU A 116 -4.50 -2.68 5.88
N TRP A 117 -4.22 -2.50 4.59
CA TRP A 117 -3.63 -3.51 3.72
C TRP A 117 -2.13 -3.26 3.59
N ILE A 118 -1.36 -4.32 3.79
CA ILE A 118 0.09 -4.26 3.90
C ILE A 118 0.69 -5.25 2.90
N GLY A 119 1.32 -4.71 1.86
CA GLY A 119 2.07 -5.50 0.90
C GLY A 119 3.48 -5.74 1.41
N THR A 120 3.87 -7.00 1.51
CA THR A 120 5.21 -7.40 1.94
C THR A 120 5.96 -8.10 0.82
N ASP A 121 7.26 -7.87 0.73
CA ASP A 121 8.14 -8.64 -0.14
C ASP A 121 8.42 -10.01 0.51
N GLY A 122 8.15 -11.09 -0.23
CA GLY A 122 8.27 -12.47 0.25
C GLY A 122 7.15 -12.98 1.16
N GLY A 123 6.36 -12.09 1.79
CA GLY A 123 5.30 -12.45 2.74
C GLY A 123 3.85 -12.33 2.22
N GLY A 124 3.64 -11.80 1.01
CA GLY A 124 2.31 -11.60 0.43
C GLY A 124 1.56 -10.39 1.03
N VAL A 125 0.25 -10.52 1.21
CA VAL A 125 -0.62 -9.44 1.72
C VAL A 125 -1.03 -9.72 3.16
N ASN A 126 -0.86 -8.71 4.03
CA ASN A 126 -1.40 -8.71 5.37
C ASN A 126 -2.55 -7.72 5.44
N LYS A 127 -3.54 -8.04 6.26
CA LYS A 127 -4.67 -7.19 6.60
C LYS A 127 -4.61 -6.93 8.10
N LEU A 128 -4.68 -5.66 8.48
CA LEU A 128 -4.64 -5.22 9.87
C LEU A 128 -5.90 -4.41 10.17
N ASP A 129 -6.64 -4.81 11.19
CA ASP A 129 -7.56 -3.91 11.87
C ASP A 129 -6.74 -3.04 12.82
N PRO A 130 -6.69 -1.70 12.64
CA PRO A 130 -5.86 -0.84 13.47
C PRO A 130 -6.45 -0.60 14.88
N ARG A 131 -7.71 -0.99 15.15
CA ARG A 131 -8.45 -0.58 16.36
C ARG A 131 -9.31 -1.72 16.95
N PRO A 132 -8.78 -2.55 17.87
CA PRO A 132 -7.37 -2.66 18.28
C PRO A 132 -6.54 -3.40 17.22
N PRO A 133 -5.20 -3.22 17.19
CA PRO A 133 -4.31 -3.90 16.25
C PRO A 133 -4.52 -5.42 16.22
N LYS A 134 -5.09 -5.95 15.13
CA LYS A 134 -5.28 -7.39 14.88
C LYS A 134 -4.95 -7.75 13.43
N PHE A 135 -4.00 -8.68 13.23
CA PHE A 135 -3.55 -9.10 11.90
C PHE A 135 -4.29 -10.33 11.37
N ALA A 136 -4.45 -10.38 10.05
CA ALA A 136 -4.87 -11.52 9.24
C ALA A 136 -4.02 -11.59 7.96
N HIS A 137 -3.76 -12.79 7.43
CA HIS A 137 -2.84 -13.02 6.31
C HIS A 137 -3.54 -13.59 5.09
N TYR A 138 -3.12 -13.17 3.90
CA TYR A 138 -3.49 -13.78 2.63
C TYR A 138 -2.23 -14.18 1.86
N HIS A 139 -1.99 -15.51 1.76
CA HIS A 139 -0.91 -16.12 0.99
C HIS A 139 -1.46 -16.75 -0.30
N ALA A 140 -0.65 -16.81 -1.35
CA ALA A 140 -0.97 -17.61 -2.53
C ALA A 140 -0.77 -19.11 -2.21
N GLY A 141 -1.85 -19.85 -2.04
CA GLY A 141 -1.88 -21.31 -1.99
C GLY A 141 -2.45 -21.89 -3.30
N ALA A 142 -1.88 -23.01 -3.76
CA ALA A 142 -2.18 -23.63 -5.06
C ALA A 142 -3.61 -24.17 -5.25
N GLU A 143 -4.45 -24.19 -4.21
CA GLU A 143 -5.85 -24.59 -4.31
C GLU A 143 -6.72 -23.74 -3.35
N SER A 144 -7.06 -22.53 -3.76
CA SER A 144 -8.25 -21.83 -3.26
C SER A 144 -8.60 -20.71 -4.24
N ALA A 145 -9.89 -20.47 -4.45
CA ALA A 145 -10.46 -19.98 -5.71
C ALA A 145 -10.11 -18.52 -6.14
N LEU A 146 -9.15 -17.81 -5.54
CA LEU A 146 -8.64 -16.53 -6.05
C LEU A 146 -7.17 -16.29 -5.63
N PRO A 147 -6.19 -17.05 -6.14
CA PRO A 147 -4.79 -16.84 -5.79
C PRO A 147 -4.26 -15.54 -6.42
N LEU A 148 -3.62 -14.69 -5.62
CA LEU A 148 -2.84 -13.55 -6.11
C LEU A 148 -1.73 -14.08 -7.02
N CYS A 149 -1.58 -13.51 -8.22
CA CYS A 149 -0.62 -13.98 -9.22
C CYS A 149 0.85 -13.63 -8.90
N SER A 150 1.13 -12.94 -7.79
CA SER A 150 2.48 -12.52 -7.39
C SER A 150 2.55 -12.19 -5.89
N ASN A 151 3.69 -12.55 -5.26
CA ASN A 151 4.05 -12.15 -3.90
C ASN A 151 4.83 -10.82 -3.86
N PHE A 152 5.07 -10.18 -5.01
CA PHE A 152 5.67 -8.84 -5.13
C PHE A 152 4.58 -7.83 -5.51
N LEU A 153 4.03 -7.15 -4.51
CA LEU A 153 2.94 -6.19 -4.71
C LEU A 153 3.44 -4.76 -4.58
N LYS A 154 3.59 -4.10 -5.73
CA LYS A 154 4.02 -2.70 -5.84
C LYS A 154 2.91 -1.71 -5.51
N ALA A 155 1.64 -2.09 -5.67
CA ALA A 155 0.51 -1.20 -5.44
C ALA A 155 -0.76 -2.00 -5.10
N ILE A 156 -1.58 -1.42 -4.22
CA ILE A 156 -2.95 -1.86 -3.91
C ILE A 156 -3.87 -0.72 -4.33
N TYR A 157 -4.90 -1.02 -5.12
CA TYR A 157 -5.85 0.00 -5.60
C TYR A 157 -7.29 -0.44 -5.39
N GLU A 158 -8.11 0.46 -4.83
CA GLU A 158 -9.56 0.27 -4.72
C GLU A 158 -10.24 0.70 -6.04
N GLY A 159 -10.78 -0.26 -6.79
CA GLY A 159 -11.55 0.00 -8.00
C GLY A 159 -12.93 0.59 -7.70
N ARG A 160 -13.33 1.64 -8.41
CA ARG A 160 -14.72 2.13 -8.38
C ARG A 160 -15.61 1.27 -9.31
N PRO A 161 -16.81 0.86 -8.89
CA PRO A 161 -17.76 0.29 -9.83
C PRO A 161 -18.18 1.37 -10.85
N ARG A 162 -18.01 1.09 -12.14
CA ARG A 162 -18.60 1.89 -13.21
C ARG A 162 -20.12 1.75 -13.13
N THR A 163 -20.82 2.81 -12.75
CA THR A 163 -22.28 2.88 -12.93
C THR A 163 -22.57 2.91 -14.43
N ARG A 164 -22.97 1.77 -15.02
CA ARG A 164 -23.57 1.75 -16.35
C ARG A 164 -24.94 2.44 -16.27
N ARG A 165 -25.08 3.64 -16.87
CA ARG A 165 -26.37 4.09 -17.39
C ARG A 165 -26.42 3.74 -18.88
N GLY A 166 -27.47 3.04 -19.28
CA GLY A 166 -27.75 2.69 -20.67
C GLY A 166 -28.16 1.22 -20.81
N LYS A 167 -29.47 0.96 -20.77
CA LYS A 167 -30.09 -0.32 -21.16
C LYS A 167 -30.00 -0.44 -22.67
N GLU A 168 -29.45 -1.55 -23.17
CA GLU A 168 -29.95 -2.23 -24.38
C GLU A 168 -29.91 -3.74 -24.12
N SER A 169 -31.03 -4.39 -24.42
CA SER A 169 -31.33 -5.80 -24.17
C SER A 169 -30.96 -6.66 -25.38
N CYS A 170 -30.34 -7.83 -25.16
CA CYS A 170 -30.76 -9.09 -25.78
C CYS A 170 -29.98 -10.29 -25.19
N GLY A 171 -30.69 -11.40 -24.92
CA GLY A 171 -30.13 -12.77 -24.83
C GLY A 171 -29.87 -13.35 -23.43
N GLN A 172 -30.80 -14.20 -22.95
CA GLN A 172 -30.62 -15.20 -21.88
C GLN A 172 -29.46 -16.18 -22.23
N ALA A 173 -28.75 -16.92 -21.38
CA ALA A 173 -28.92 -17.49 -20.03
C ALA A 173 -27.49 -17.72 -19.45
N LEU A 174 -27.16 -17.99 -18.18
CA LEU A 174 -27.75 -18.79 -17.09
C LEU A 174 -27.31 -18.17 -15.75
N THR A 175 -28.24 -18.08 -14.82
CA THR A 175 -28.00 -17.78 -13.41
C THR A 175 -27.41 -18.98 -12.68
N ALA A 176 -26.26 -18.80 -12.03
CA ALA A 176 -25.90 -19.51 -10.81
C ALA A 176 -25.73 -18.45 -9.71
N ALA A 177 -26.57 -18.56 -8.67
CA ALA A 177 -26.63 -17.64 -7.55
C ALA A 177 -25.44 -17.81 -6.61
N GLY A 178 -24.90 -16.71 -6.09
CA GLY A 178 -23.99 -16.74 -4.94
C GLY A 178 -23.10 -15.50 -4.81
N CYS A 179 -23.55 -14.55 -3.98
CA CYS A 179 -22.81 -13.41 -3.41
C CYS A 179 -22.39 -12.26 -4.35
N ALA A 180 -23.11 -11.15 -4.20
CA ALA A 180 -22.70 -9.82 -4.60
C ALA A 180 -21.48 -9.36 -3.77
N GLY A 181 -20.43 -8.88 -4.44
CA GLY A 181 -19.30 -8.24 -3.78
C GLY A 181 -18.11 -8.05 -4.73
N SER A 182 -17.85 -6.79 -5.08
CA SER A 182 -16.57 -6.23 -5.53
C SER A 182 -15.66 -7.11 -6.42
N SER A 183 -15.73 -6.90 -7.74
CA SER A 183 -14.78 -7.52 -8.68
C SER A 183 -13.41 -6.81 -8.62
N TRP A 184 -12.42 -7.48 -8.04
CA TRP A 184 -11.01 -7.05 -8.05
C TRP A 184 -10.34 -7.41 -9.39
N LYS A 185 -9.43 -6.58 -9.88
CA LYS A 185 -8.52 -6.91 -10.99
C LYS A 185 -7.09 -6.68 -10.56
N VAL A 186 -6.27 -7.73 -10.60
CA VAL A 186 -4.83 -7.66 -10.42
C VAL A 186 -4.21 -7.32 -11.78
N ALA A 187 -3.51 -6.19 -11.89
CA ALA A 187 -2.74 -5.85 -13.09
C ALA A 187 -1.28 -6.28 -12.86
N ALA A 188 -0.87 -7.37 -13.50
CA ALA A 188 0.54 -7.74 -13.64
C ALA A 188 1.07 -7.14 -14.96
N GLN A 189 2.13 -6.34 -14.88
CA GLN A 189 2.77 -5.73 -16.04
C GLN A 189 3.94 -6.62 -16.46
N LEU A 190 3.85 -7.22 -17.64
CA LEU A 190 4.96 -7.98 -18.25
C LEU A 190 5.99 -7.01 -18.85
N PRO A 191 7.31 -7.30 -18.80
CA PRO A 191 8.33 -6.42 -19.37
C PRO A 191 8.54 -6.68 -20.86
N PHE A 192 8.62 -5.59 -21.64
CA PHE A 192 9.16 -5.43 -23.00
C PHE A 192 8.63 -6.33 -24.15
N ALA A 193 7.81 -5.74 -25.03
CA ALA A 193 7.82 -6.04 -26.46
C ALA A 193 7.43 -4.75 -27.24
N PRO A 194 8.08 -4.42 -28.38
CA PRO A 194 7.79 -3.21 -29.14
C PRO A 194 6.43 -3.31 -29.87
N ILE A 195 5.73 -2.18 -29.96
CA ILE A 195 4.45 -2.06 -30.67
C ILE A 195 4.72 -1.96 -32.18
N LEU A 196 4.37 -3.00 -32.93
CA LEU A 196 4.20 -2.93 -34.38
C LEU A 196 2.77 -2.43 -34.67
N LEU A 197 2.65 -1.21 -35.19
CA LEU A 197 1.40 -0.67 -35.75
C LEU A 197 1.23 -1.19 -37.17
N THR A 198 0.30 -2.11 -37.41
CA THR A 198 -0.23 -2.37 -38.76
C THR A 198 -1.61 -1.73 -38.89
N ARG A 199 -1.74 -0.83 -39.86
CA ARG A 199 -2.96 -0.10 -40.19
C ARG A 199 -3.79 -0.96 -41.15
N THR A 200 -4.94 -1.46 -40.73
CA THR A 200 -5.91 -2.08 -41.66
C THR A 200 -6.74 -0.98 -42.32
N ALA A 201 -6.59 -0.82 -43.64
CA ALA A 201 -7.53 -0.07 -44.46
C ALA A 201 -8.75 -0.95 -44.73
N SER A 202 -9.96 -0.48 -44.41
CA SER A 202 -11.20 -1.11 -44.87
C SER A 202 -11.45 -0.73 -46.32
N ALA A 203 -11.59 -1.73 -47.19
CA ALA A 203 -12.17 -1.55 -48.51
C ALA A 203 -13.70 -1.57 -48.38
N MET A 204 -14.36 -0.50 -48.83
CA MET A 204 -15.80 -0.50 -49.14
C MET A 204 -15.97 -1.13 -50.52
N THR A 205 -16.88 -2.08 -50.64
CA THR A 205 -17.41 -2.54 -51.93
C THR A 205 -18.89 -2.16 -51.97
N THR A 206 -19.26 -1.40 -53.00
CA THR A 206 -20.63 -1.21 -53.50
C THR A 206 -21.12 -2.45 -54.22
#